data_AF-A0A8T6XFW6-F1
#
_entry.id   AF-A0A8T6XFW6-F1
#
_cell.length_a   1.000
_cell.length_b   1.000
_cell.length_c   1.000
_cell.angle_alpha   90.00
_cell.angle_beta   90.00
_cell.angle_gamma   90.00
#
_symmetry.space_group_name_H-M   'P 1'
#
loop_
_entity.id
_entity.type
_entity.pdbx_description
1 polymer ?
#
loop_
_entity_poly.entity_id
_entity_poly.type
_entity_poly.pdbx_seq_one_letter_code
_entity_poly.pdbx_strand_id
1 'polypeptide(L)' 'SAPGAGIFRPLKSIGDRVEAGEVVATVGEVALKAQVPGVVRGLLRAGLRVSEGFKVGDIDPRANREHCFTISDKARAVG' A
#
# COMPACT_ATOMS: atom_id res chain seq x y z
N SER A 1 2.64 -1.43 9.41
CA SER A 1 3.65 -1.00 10.40
C SER A 1 4.93 -1.81 10.24
N ALA A 2 6.05 -1.33 10.78
CA ALA A 2 7.33 -2.04 10.71
C ALA A 2 7.23 -3.45 11.38
N PRO A 3 7.70 -4.52 10.72
CA PRO A 3 7.61 -5.90 11.24
C PRO A 3 8.69 -6.22 12.30
N GLY A 4 9.57 -5.27 12.59
CA GLY A 4 10.68 -5.41 13.53
C GLY A 4 11.43 -4.09 13.65
N ALA A 5 12.44 -4.04 14.51
CA ALA A 5 13.31 -2.88 14.63
C ALA A 5 14.43 -2.91 13.57
N GLY A 6 14.77 -1.77 12.99
CA GLY A 6 15.83 -1.70 11.98
C GLY A 6 15.83 -0.41 11.18
N ILE A 7 16.63 -0.40 10.11
CA ILE A 7 16.68 0.73 9.18
C ILE A 7 15.61 0.56 8.11
N PHE A 8 14.71 1.53 8.02
CA PHE A 8 13.66 1.56 6.99
C PHE A 8 14.25 1.91 5.62
N ARG A 9 13.92 1.10 4.61
CA ARG A 9 14.33 1.29 3.21
C ARG A 9 13.11 1.08 2.29
N PRO A 10 12.50 2.16 1.77
CA PRO A 10 11.39 2.03 0.85
C PRO A 10 11.84 1.42 -0.48
N LEU A 11 11.03 0.52 -1.03
CA LEU A 11 11.19 -0.04 -2.38
C LEU A 11 10.16 0.53 -3.36
N LYS A 12 9.16 1.22 -2.83
CA LYS A 12 8.10 1.94 -3.55
C LYS A 12 8.15 3.42 -3.23
N SER A 13 7.51 4.21 -4.07
CA SER A 13 7.33 5.65 -3.91
C SER A 13 5.88 6.00 -3.65
N ILE A 14 5.65 7.19 -3.11
CA ILE A 14 4.30 7.76 -3.02
C ILE A 14 3.72 7.87 -4.44
N GLY A 15 2.49 7.40 -4.63
CA GLY A 15 1.82 7.31 -5.93
C GLY A 15 1.87 5.92 -6.56
N ASP A 16 2.75 5.03 -6.10
CA ASP A 16 2.82 3.67 -6.63
C ASP A 16 1.58 2.85 -6.25
N ARG A 17 1.10 2.03 -7.19
CA ARG A 17 0.11 0.99 -6.94
C ARG A 17 0.80 -0.25 -6.36
N VAL A 18 0.14 -0.85 -5.38
CA VAL A 18 0.63 -2.05 -4.69
C VAL A 18 -0.51 -3.03 -4.47
N GLU A 19 -0.20 -4.32 -4.50
CA GLU A 19 -1.14 -5.40 -4.17
C GLU A 19 -0.97 -5.89 -2.72
N ALA A 20 -2.00 -6.53 -2.16
CA ALA A 20 -1.86 -7.17 -0.85
C ALA A 20 -0.77 -8.26 -0.89
N GLY A 21 0.13 -8.25 0.08
CA GLY A 21 1.27 -9.15 0.16
C GLY A 21 2.49 -8.71 -0.65
N GLU A 22 2.39 -7.66 -1.47
CA GLU A 22 3.52 -7.12 -2.22
C GLU A 22 4.53 -6.45 -1.27
N VAL A 23 5.82 -6.64 -1.53
CA VAL A 23 6.88 -6.01 -0.73
C VAL A 23 7.01 -4.54 -1.12
N VAL A 24 6.79 -3.64 -0.14
CA VAL A 24 6.80 -2.18 -0.35
C VAL A 24 8.04 -1.50 0.23
N ALA A 25 8.69 -2.14 1.19
CA ALA A 25 9.92 -1.67 1.84
C ALA A 25 10.63 -2.82 2.53
N THR A 26 11.81 -2.55 3.08
CA THR A 26 12.46 -3.42 4.07
C THR A 26 12.75 -2.65 5.36
N VAL A 27 12.78 -3.36 6.48
CA VAL A 27 13.26 -2.84 7.77
C VAL A 27 14.39 -3.74 8.22
N GLY A 28 15.63 -3.24 8.14
CA GLY A 28 16.81 -4.08 8.27
C GLY A 28 16.86 -5.10 7.13
N GLU A 29 16.73 -6.38 7.46
CA GLU A 29 16.68 -7.51 6.52
C GLU A 29 15.26 -8.07 6.33
N VAL A 30 14.27 -7.54 7.06
CA VAL A 30 12.90 -8.05 7.04
C VAL A 30 12.08 -7.32 5.99
N ALA A 31 11.39 -8.07 5.12
CA ALA A 31 10.49 -7.53 4.13
C ALA A 31 9.21 -6.95 4.79
N LEU A 32 8.87 -5.70 4.46
CA LEU A 32 7.60 -5.09 4.79
C LEU A 32 6.64 -5.26 3.61
N LYS A 33 5.53 -5.96 3.85
CA LYS A 33 4.49 -6.20 2.85
C LYS A 33 3.30 -5.26 3.03
N ALA A 34 2.68 -4.87 1.92
CA ALA A 34 1.39 -4.21 1.93
C ALA A 34 0.31 -5.15 2.50
N GLN A 35 -0.52 -4.64 3.40
CA GLN A 35 -1.60 -5.42 4.01
C GLN A 35 -2.90 -5.35 3.20
N VAL A 36 -3.05 -4.32 2.36
CA VAL A 36 -4.19 -4.07 1.49
C VAL A 36 -3.69 -3.63 0.12
N PRO A 37 -4.39 -3.95 -0.98
CA PRO A 37 -4.07 -3.36 -2.27
C PRO A 37 -4.45 -1.87 -2.24
N GLY A 38 -3.78 -1.06 -3.06
CA GLY A 38 -4.11 0.36 -3.17
C GLY A 38 -2.98 1.22 -3.72
N VAL A 39 -3.01 2.50 -3.38
CA VAL A 39 -1.96 3.46 -3.75
C VAL A 39 -1.22 3.93 -2.50
N VAL A 40 0.11 3.92 -2.56
CA VAL A 40 0.96 4.46 -1.50
C VAL A 40 0.74 5.97 -1.39
N ARG A 41 0.33 6.46 -0.21
CA ARG A 41 0.10 7.91 0.04
C ARG A 41 1.19 8.52 0.92
N GLY A 42 1.72 7.74 1.84
CA GLY A 42 2.78 8.15 2.75
C GLY A 42 3.80 7.05 2.94
N LEU A 43 5.08 7.43 2.90
CA LEU A 43 6.21 6.57 3.29
C LEU A 43 7.22 7.38 4.08
N LEU A 44 7.84 6.73 5.05
CA LEU A 44 8.94 7.27 5.81
C LEU A 44 10.17 7.49 4.89
N ARG A 45 11.05 8.42 5.24
CA ARG A 45 12.31 8.60 4.52
C ARG A 45 13.23 7.39 4.73
N ALA A 46 13.93 6.98 3.67
CA ALA A 46 14.96 5.95 3.72
C ALA A 46 16.05 6.28 4.76
N GLY A 47 16.59 5.25 5.41
CA GLY A 47 17.73 5.38 6.33
C GLY A 47 17.34 5.67 7.79
N LEU A 48 16.05 5.89 8.07
CA LEU A 48 15.59 6.12 9.44
C LEU A 48 15.51 4.82 10.24
N ARG A 49 15.95 4.87 11.49
CA ARG A 49 15.82 3.76 12.44
C ARG A 49 14.41 3.75 13.02
N VAL A 50 13.75 2.62 12.93
CA VAL A 50 12.38 2.42 13.44
C VAL A 50 12.34 1.25 14.42
N SER A 51 11.36 1.25 15.31
CA SER A 51 11.04 0.11 16.18
C SER A 51 9.96 -0.77 15.55
N GLU A 52 9.80 -1.98 16.07
CA GLU A 52 8.65 -2.82 15.72
C GLU A 52 7.33 -2.08 15.98
N GLY A 53 6.34 -2.31 15.12
CA GLY A 53 5.03 -1.65 15.22
C GLY A 53 5.03 -0.18 14.82
N PHE A 54 6.19 0.45 14.59
CA PHE A 54 6.27 1.84 14.17
C PHE A 54 5.56 2.08 12.83
N LYS A 55 4.83 3.19 12.72
CA LYS A 55 4.15 3.55 11.49
C LYS A 55 5.15 4.10 10.49
N VAL A 56 5.36 3.38 9.40
CA VAL A 56 6.34 3.70 8.35
C VAL A 56 5.71 4.13 7.03
N GLY A 57 4.38 4.09 6.93
CA GLY A 57 3.64 4.50 5.75
C GLY A 57 2.16 4.16 5.84
N ASP A 58 1.43 4.56 4.82
CA ASP A 58 0.01 4.30 4.63
C ASP A 58 -0.36 4.15 3.15
N ILE A 59 -1.32 3.26 2.92
CA ILE A 59 -1.86 2.91 1.61
C ILE A 59 -3.32 3.37 1.61
N ASP A 60 -3.72 4.08 0.56
CA ASP A 60 -5.12 4.36 0.29
C ASP A 60 -5.70 3.20 -0.52
N PRO A 61 -6.53 2.34 0.10
CA PRO A 61 -7.14 1.20 -0.58
C PRO A 61 -8.19 1.62 -1.59
N ARG A 62 -8.66 2.87 -1.54
CA ARG A 62 -9.68 3.34 -2.48
C ARG A 62 -9.14 3.36 -3.88
N ALA A 63 -7.87 3.78 -4.07
CA ALA A 63 -7.13 3.74 -5.34
C ALA A 63 -8.03 3.86 -6.60
N ASN A 64 -8.96 4.83 -6.56
CA ASN A 64 -10.31 4.66 -7.11
C ASN A 64 -10.30 4.32 -8.60
N ARG A 65 -10.49 3.03 -8.89
CA ARG A 65 -10.79 2.48 -10.22
C ARG A 65 -12.30 2.27 -10.40
N GLU A 66 -13.13 2.57 -9.40
CA GLU A 66 -14.61 2.52 -9.49
C GLU A 66 -15.19 3.75 -10.23
N HIS A 67 -14.36 4.55 -10.92
CA HIS A 67 -14.79 5.37 -12.05
C HIS A 67 -14.50 4.73 -13.42
N CYS A 68 -13.79 3.59 -13.46
CA CYS A 68 -13.52 2.86 -14.72
C CYS A 68 -14.45 1.67 -14.96
N PHE A 69 -15.26 1.23 -13.98
CA PHE A 69 -16.12 0.04 -14.12
C PHE A 69 -17.55 0.21 -13.59
N THR A 70 -17.97 1.42 -13.25
CA THR A 70 -19.34 1.64 -12.77
C THR A 70 -20.22 2.06 -13.93
N ILE A 71 -21.09 1.10 -14.32
CA ILE A 71 -22.27 1.19 -15.19
C ILE A 71 -21.99 1.00 -16.71
N SER A 72 -22.12 -0.25 -17.18
CA SER A 72 -23.02 -0.49 -18.31
C SER A 72 -24.08 -1.49 -17.89
N ASP A 73 -25.27 -0.94 -17.67
CA ASP A 73 -26.58 -1.55 -17.85
C ASP A 73 -27.07 -2.59 -16.83
N LYS A 74 -27.62 -2.03 -15.74
CA LYS A 74 -29.00 -2.34 -15.32
C LYS A 74 -30.01 -2.11 -16.47
N ALA A 75 -29.87 -2.83 -17.58
CA ALA A 75 -30.88 -2.92 -18.64
C ALA A 75 -31.32 -4.37 -18.86
N ARG A 76 -31.34 -5.19 -17.80
CA ARG A 76 -32.18 -6.39 -17.80
C ARG A 76 -33.61 -5.94 -17.50
N ALA A 77 -34.30 -5.67 -18.60
CA ALA A 77 -35.71 -5.36 -18.70
C ALA A 77 -36.55 -6.12 -17.67
N VAL A 78 -37.29 -5.36 -16.86
CA VAL A 78 -38.62 -5.77 -16.45
C VAL A 78 -39.47 -5.60 -17.72
N GLY A 79 -39.67 -6.71 -18.43
CA GLY A 79 -40.55 -6.85 -19.58
C GLY A 79 -41.36 -8.11 -19.39
#